data_AF-A0A8H4TKK5-F1
#
_entry.id   AF-A0A8H4TKK5-F1
#
_cell.length_a   1.000
_cell.length_b   1.000
_cell.length_c   1.000
_cell.angle_alpha   90.00
_cell.angle_beta   90.00
_cell.angle_gamma   90.00
#
_symmetry.space_group_name_H-M   'P 1'
#
loop_
_entity.id
_entity.type
_entity.pdbx_description
1 polymer ?
#
loop_
_entity_poly.entity_id
_entity_poly.type
_entity_poly.pdbx_seq_one_letter_code
_entity_poly.pdbx_strand_id
1 'polypeptide(L)'
;MPRKSASKTFHDAKSYFRAKATSVKAWELPKQPTTFAPDGTWTNIDNDVTPVERRIWGHWSLLGYWMSDILSAQSWEGASTVISGGLTYREALLCLIMGTFIIAIPISFNGSIGAKLRVPYPVAARSSFGYVFSRVPVVIRMVTALFWHAIQTYAGSTAMTQVIRAIWPSYLNIPNHFPENAGITSQQLLSHFIFWTVQLPFLLTPPHKL
;
A
#
# COMPACT_ATOMS: atom_id res chain seq x y z
N MET A 1 32.39 9.44 -1.56
CA MET A 1 31.64 8.16 -1.69
C MET A 1 32.11 7.45 -2.95
N PRO A 2 32.68 6.23 -2.89
CA PRO A 2 33.02 5.51 -4.10
C PRO A 2 31.79 4.76 -4.64
N ARG A 3 31.49 4.96 -5.93
CA ARG A 3 30.46 4.24 -6.68
C ARG A 3 30.72 2.73 -6.62
N LYS A 4 29.80 1.96 -6.03
CA LYS A 4 29.85 0.49 -6.11
C LYS A 4 29.62 0.07 -7.57
N SER A 5 30.62 -0.57 -8.16
CA SER A 5 30.60 -1.12 -9.52
C SER A 5 29.48 -2.14 -9.69
N ALA A 6 28.68 -1.99 -10.75
CA ALA A 6 27.53 -2.84 -11.09
C ALA A 6 27.90 -4.32 -11.32
N SER A 7 29.18 -4.65 -11.58
CA SER A 7 29.58 -6.04 -11.85
C SER A 7 29.60 -6.95 -10.62
N LYS A 8 29.72 -6.40 -9.40
CA LYS A 8 29.68 -7.19 -8.16
C LYS A 8 28.27 -7.63 -7.77
N THR A 9 27.26 -6.82 -8.10
CA THR A 9 25.85 -7.05 -7.71
C THR A 9 25.24 -8.29 -8.38
N PHE A 10 25.62 -8.61 -9.62
CA PHE A 10 25.06 -9.75 -10.36
C PHE A 10 25.63 -11.10 -9.92
N HIS A 11 26.90 -11.15 -9.48
CA HIS A 11 27.50 -12.37 -8.92
C HIS A 11 26.87 -12.75 -7.58
N ASP A 12 26.46 -11.76 -6.78
CA ASP A 12 25.73 -11.95 -5.52
C ASP A 12 24.29 -12.45 -5.72
N ALA A 13 23.61 -12.03 -6.79
CA ALA A 13 22.22 -12.44 -7.02
C ALA A 13 22.09 -13.93 -7.34
N LYS A 14 22.91 -14.45 -8.27
CA LYS A 14 22.85 -15.88 -8.68
C LYS A 14 23.24 -16.83 -7.54
N SER A 15 24.24 -16.46 -6.75
CA SER A 15 24.66 -17.21 -5.56
C SER A 15 23.61 -17.14 -4.45
N TYR A 16 22.97 -15.98 -4.24
CA TYR A 16 21.86 -15.80 -3.31
C TYR A 16 20.65 -16.68 -3.67
N PHE A 17 20.22 -16.67 -4.94
CA PHE A 17 19.09 -17.51 -5.39
C PHE A 17 19.42 -19.00 -5.28
N ARG A 18 20.65 -19.40 -5.65
CA ARG A 18 21.09 -20.80 -5.49
C ARG A 18 21.13 -21.23 -4.04
N ALA A 19 21.62 -20.38 -3.14
CA ALA A 19 21.66 -20.65 -1.70
C ALA A 19 20.24 -20.83 -1.12
N LYS A 20 19.30 -19.94 -1.48
CA LYS A 20 17.90 -20.08 -1.08
C LYS A 20 17.22 -21.31 -1.70
N ALA A 21 17.56 -21.70 -2.93
CA ALA A 21 16.97 -22.90 -3.54
C ALA A 21 17.48 -24.22 -2.94
N THR A 22 18.62 -24.24 -2.23
CA THR A 22 19.31 -25.48 -1.83
C THR A 22 19.34 -25.73 -0.32
N SER A 23 19.10 -24.73 0.51
CA SER A 23 19.18 -24.90 1.97
C SER A 23 18.12 -24.08 2.70
N VAL A 24 17.38 -24.71 3.61
CA VAL A 24 16.41 -24.05 4.50
C VAL A 24 17.10 -23.00 5.39
N LYS A 25 18.35 -23.23 5.81
CA LYS A 25 19.12 -22.26 6.60
C LYS A 25 19.43 -20.97 5.84
N ALA A 26 19.47 -21.01 4.50
CA ALA A 26 19.64 -19.78 3.70
C ALA A 26 18.38 -18.89 3.70
N TRP A 27 17.24 -19.38 4.19
CA TRP A 27 16.03 -18.60 4.39
C TRP A 27 16.00 -17.91 5.75
N GLU A 28 16.84 -18.31 6.71
CA GLU A 28 16.97 -17.63 7.98
C GLU A 28 17.48 -16.21 7.72
N LEU A 29 16.66 -15.23 8.09
CA LEU A 29 17.03 -13.83 7.97
C LEU A 29 18.05 -13.52 9.08
N PRO A 30 19.18 -12.86 8.75
CA PRO A 30 20.12 -12.45 9.77
C PRO A 30 19.41 -11.52 10.75
N LYS A 31 19.59 -11.78 12.06
CA LYS A 31 19.04 -10.93 13.10
C LYS A 31 19.64 -9.53 12.94
N GLN A 32 18.78 -8.55 12.69
CA GLN A 32 19.22 -7.16 12.57
C GLN A 32 19.44 -6.57 13.96
N PRO A 33 20.51 -5.77 14.16
CA PRO A 33 20.68 -5.04 15.39
C PRO A 33 19.56 -4.00 15.52
N THR A 34 18.97 -3.91 16.69
CA THR A 34 17.89 -2.95 16.99
C THR A 34 18.21 -2.20 18.27
N THR A 35 17.75 -0.96 18.36
CA THR A 35 18.17 -0.01 19.39
C THR A 35 17.64 -0.34 20.80
N PHE A 36 16.43 -0.93 20.90
CA PHE A 36 15.71 -1.02 22.18
C PHE A 36 15.21 -2.41 22.57
N ALA A 37 15.51 -3.46 21.80
CA ALA A 37 15.01 -4.80 22.10
C ALA A 37 15.98 -5.59 23.01
N PRO A 38 15.48 -6.32 24.03
CA PRO A 38 16.31 -7.20 24.84
C PRO A 38 17.01 -8.28 24.02
N ASP A 39 18.17 -8.73 24.50
CA ASP A 39 18.90 -9.85 23.90
C ASP A 39 18.00 -11.08 23.74
N GLY A 40 18.15 -11.79 22.62
CA GLY A 40 17.27 -12.92 22.26
C GLY A 40 15.90 -12.56 21.68
N THR A 41 15.46 -11.29 21.71
CA THR A 41 14.15 -10.91 21.14
C THR A 41 14.19 -10.82 19.62
N TRP A 42 13.18 -11.37 18.93
CA TRP A 42 12.98 -11.22 17.49
C TRP A 42 12.36 -9.87 17.18
N THR A 43 13.12 -9.00 16.54
CA THR A 43 12.69 -7.68 16.10
C THR A 43 13.39 -7.32 14.79
N ASN A 44 12.87 -6.31 14.10
CA ASN A 44 13.34 -5.85 12.80
C ASN A 44 13.50 -4.32 12.84
N ILE A 45 14.34 -3.78 11.97
CA ILE A 45 14.55 -2.32 11.83
C ILE A 45 13.24 -1.56 11.55
N ASP A 46 12.27 -2.21 10.91
CA ASP A 46 10.96 -1.60 10.60
C ASP A 46 10.06 -1.45 11.84
N ASN A 47 10.41 -2.09 12.96
CA ASN A 47 9.76 -1.91 14.26
C ASN A 47 10.54 -0.95 15.18
N ASP A 48 11.70 -0.45 14.75
CA ASP A 48 12.50 0.49 15.50
C ASP A 48 12.09 1.95 15.19
N VAL A 49 12.63 2.89 15.95
CA VAL A 49 12.51 4.32 15.64
C VAL A 49 13.17 4.59 14.29
N THR A 50 12.47 5.27 13.38
CA THR A 50 13.01 5.58 12.05
C THR A 50 14.32 6.38 12.19
N PRO A 51 15.47 5.88 11.69
CA PRO A 51 16.75 6.58 11.76
C PRO A 51 16.72 7.91 10.99
N VAL A 52 17.57 8.87 11.37
CA VAL A 52 17.57 10.23 10.80
C VAL A 52 17.79 10.20 9.29
N GLU A 53 18.69 9.34 8.82
CA GLU A 53 19.01 9.12 7.42
C GLU A 53 17.86 8.57 6.58
N ARG A 54 16.81 7.99 7.20
CA ARG A 54 15.60 7.50 6.52
C ARG A 54 14.42 8.46 6.61
N ARG A 55 14.57 9.61 7.29
CA ARG A 55 13.52 10.64 7.44
C ARG A 55 13.52 11.61 6.27
N ILE A 56 13.30 11.10 5.06
CA ILE A 56 13.36 11.90 3.82
C ILE A 56 12.04 12.62 3.48
N TRP A 57 10.92 12.21 4.10
CA TRP A 57 9.59 12.76 3.82
C TRP A 57 9.40 14.12 4.50
N GLY A 58 9.22 15.16 3.68
CA GLY A 58 8.93 16.52 4.11
C GLY A 58 7.46 16.91 3.98
N HIS A 59 7.17 18.21 4.09
CA HIS A 59 5.82 18.76 3.92
C HIS A 59 5.28 18.54 2.51
N TRP A 60 6.11 18.66 1.47
CA TRP A 60 5.69 18.38 0.09
C TRP A 60 5.36 16.92 -0.16
N SER A 61 6.13 16.00 0.42
CA SER A 61 5.84 14.55 0.35
C SER A 61 4.50 14.24 1.04
N LEU A 62 4.22 14.88 2.17
CA LEU A 62 2.96 14.72 2.89
C LEU A 62 1.77 15.26 2.08
N LEU A 63 1.90 16.44 1.47
CA LEU A 63 0.88 17.02 0.61
C LEU A 63 0.64 16.14 -0.62
N GLY A 64 1.70 15.69 -1.29
CA GLY A 64 1.62 14.80 -2.44
C GLY A 64 0.94 13.46 -2.11
N TYR A 65 1.23 12.90 -0.94
CA TYR A 65 0.57 11.68 -0.45
C TYR A 65 -0.95 11.86 -0.31
N TRP A 66 -1.39 12.94 0.35
CA TRP A 66 -2.83 13.19 0.54
C TRP A 66 -3.55 13.54 -0.76
N MET A 67 -2.88 14.27 -1.67
CA MET A 67 -3.42 14.53 -3.00
C MET A 67 -3.58 13.25 -3.81
N SER A 68 -2.61 12.33 -3.73
CA SER A 68 -2.67 11.02 -4.39
C SER A 68 -3.83 10.17 -3.86
N ASP A 69 -4.07 10.18 -2.54
CA ASP A 69 -5.18 9.45 -1.91
C ASP A 69 -6.56 9.96 -2.35
N ILE A 70 -6.74 11.29 -2.37
CA ILE A 70 -8.01 11.94 -2.74
C ILE A 70 -8.27 11.89 -4.25
N LEU A 71 -7.22 11.96 -5.08
CA LEU A 71 -7.34 11.84 -6.53
C LEU A 71 -7.39 10.36 -6.97
N SER A 72 -8.29 9.60 -6.35
CA SER A 72 -8.52 8.19 -6.66
C SER A 72 -9.94 7.95 -7.17
N ALA A 73 -10.12 6.87 -7.94
CA ALA A 73 -11.43 6.46 -8.45
C ALA A 73 -12.46 6.31 -7.32
N GLN A 74 -12.03 5.76 -6.19
CA GLN A 74 -12.87 5.56 -5.01
C GLN A 74 -13.46 6.87 -4.47
N SER A 75 -12.66 7.94 -4.38
CA SER A 75 -13.15 9.23 -3.88
C SER A 75 -14.22 9.82 -4.81
N TRP A 76 -14.10 9.58 -6.11
CA TRP A 76 -15.04 10.05 -7.12
C TRP A 76 -16.34 9.24 -7.09
N GLU A 77 -16.23 7.92 -6.94
CA GLU A 77 -17.39 7.03 -6.73
C GLU A 77 -18.16 7.41 -5.46
N GLY A 78 -17.46 7.73 -4.37
CA GLY A 78 -18.07 8.20 -3.13
C GLY A 78 -18.99 9.41 -3.34
N ALA A 79 -18.53 10.42 -4.08
CA ALA A 79 -19.37 11.57 -4.41
C ALA A 79 -20.55 11.19 -5.32
N SER A 80 -20.32 10.30 -6.30
CA SER A 80 -21.38 9.84 -7.21
C SER A 80 -22.49 9.10 -6.48
N THR A 81 -22.16 8.24 -5.50
CA THR A 81 -23.17 7.45 -4.76
C THR A 81 -24.13 8.33 -3.96
N VAL A 82 -23.65 9.43 -3.37
CA VAL A 82 -24.49 10.38 -2.61
C VAL A 82 -25.51 11.07 -3.51
N ILE A 83 -25.09 11.47 -4.72
CA ILE A 83 -25.99 12.08 -5.71
C ILE A 83 -27.00 11.06 -6.22
N SER A 84 -26.57 9.83 -6.50
CA SER A 84 -27.47 8.73 -6.88
C SER A 84 -28.49 8.38 -5.79
N GLY A 85 -28.17 8.65 -4.52
CA GLY A 85 -29.09 8.50 -3.38
C GLY A 85 -30.18 9.58 -3.29
N GLY A 86 -30.19 10.57 -4.20
CA GLY A 86 -31.24 11.59 -4.31
C GLY A 86 -30.86 12.98 -3.79
N LEU A 87 -29.64 13.18 -3.30
CA LEU A 87 -29.16 14.50 -2.91
C LEU A 87 -28.78 15.33 -4.15
N THR A 88 -29.03 16.63 -4.08
CA THR A 88 -28.51 17.56 -5.08
C THR A 88 -26.99 17.67 -4.98
N TYR A 89 -26.33 18.09 -6.07
CA TYR A 89 -24.87 18.29 -6.06
C TYR A 89 -24.40 19.26 -4.97
N ARG A 90 -25.23 20.23 -4.60
CA ARG A 90 -24.93 21.23 -3.56
C ARG A 90 -24.92 20.60 -2.17
N GLU A 91 -25.93 19.79 -1.88
CA GLU A 91 -26.03 19.06 -0.62
C GLU A 91 -24.90 18.03 -0.50
N ALA A 92 -24.63 17.27 -1.57
CA ALA A 92 -23.53 16.32 -1.61
C ALA A 92 -22.17 16.98 -1.34
N LEU A 93 -21.92 18.15 -1.93
CA LEU A 93 -20.69 18.92 -1.69
C LEU A 93 -20.56 19.36 -0.23
N LEU A 94 -21.64 19.89 0.38
CA LEU A 94 -21.64 20.29 1.78
C LEU A 94 -21.39 19.10 2.71
N CYS A 95 -22.06 17.97 2.47
CA CYS A 95 -21.85 16.73 3.23
C CYS A 95 -20.40 16.25 3.13
N LEU A 96 -19.80 16.28 1.94
CA LEU A 96 -18.42 15.86 1.72
C LEU A 96 -17.41 16.76 2.46
N ILE A 97 -17.58 18.08 2.36
CA ILE A 97 -16.71 19.05 3.05
C ILE A 97 -16.81 18.86 4.56
N MET A 98 -18.04 18.76 5.08
CA MET A 98 -18.27 18.59 6.52
C MET A 98 -17.70 17.27 7.03
N GLY A 99 -17.96 16.16 6.33
CA GLY A 99 -17.44 14.84 6.68
C GLY A 99 -15.90 14.81 6.68
N THR A 100 -15.28 15.35 5.64
CA THR A 100 -13.81 15.42 5.55
C THR A 100 -13.22 16.29 6.66
N PHE A 101 -13.86 17.42 7.00
CA PHE A 101 -13.41 18.29 8.08
C PHE A 101 -13.50 17.61 9.46
N ILE A 102 -14.59 16.90 9.73
CA ILE A 102 -14.77 16.14 10.98
C ILE A 102 -13.69 15.06 11.10
N ILE A 103 -13.42 14.34 10.01
CA ILE A 103 -12.43 13.25 9.97
C ILE A 103 -10.99 13.76 10.04
N ALA A 104 -10.71 14.98 9.56
CA ALA A 104 -9.39 15.58 9.60
C ALA A 104 -8.83 15.70 11.03
N ILE A 105 -9.71 15.91 12.03
CA ILE A 105 -9.33 16.05 13.44
C ILE A 105 -8.69 14.76 14.00
N PRO A 106 -9.39 13.60 14.04
CA PRO A 106 -8.81 12.36 14.55
C PRO A 106 -7.63 11.87 13.70
N ILE A 107 -7.64 12.09 12.39
CA ILE A 107 -6.50 11.76 11.52
C ILE A 107 -5.25 12.54 11.94
N SER A 108 -5.40 13.85 12.20
CA SER A 108 -4.29 14.71 12.62
C SER A 108 -3.71 14.29 13.97
N PHE A 109 -4.56 13.93 14.93
CA PHE A 109 -4.10 13.43 16.23
C PHE A 109 -3.38 12.09 16.09
N ASN A 110 -3.90 11.17 15.28
CA ASN A 110 -3.26 9.88 15.05
C ASN A 110 -1.89 10.04 14.37
N GLY A 111 -1.79 10.93 13.37
CA GLY A 111 -0.54 11.25 12.68
C GLY A 111 0.52 11.92 13.57
N SER A 112 0.10 12.67 14.59
CA SER A 112 1.02 13.38 15.50
C SER A 112 1.99 12.45 16.22
N ILE A 113 1.55 11.26 16.62
CA ILE A 113 2.38 10.28 17.34
C ILE A 113 3.55 9.82 16.45
N GLY A 114 3.26 9.42 15.20
CA GLY A 114 4.27 9.01 14.24
C GLY A 114 5.20 10.16 13.85
N ALA A 115 4.67 11.39 13.74
CA ALA A 115 5.45 12.57 13.40
C ALA A 115 6.42 13.01 14.51
N LYS A 116 6.03 12.91 15.79
CA LYS A 116 6.87 13.32 16.92
C LYS A 116 7.83 12.23 17.37
N LEU A 117 7.30 11.01 17.58
CA LEU A 117 8.07 9.90 18.16
C LEU A 117 8.83 9.09 17.11
N ARG A 118 8.48 9.22 15.83
CA ARG A 118 9.11 8.48 14.72
C ARG A 118 9.05 6.95 14.91
N VAL A 119 8.01 6.48 15.59
CA VAL A 119 7.72 5.06 15.80
C VAL A 119 6.62 4.59 14.86
N PRO A 120 6.64 3.33 14.42
CA PRO A 120 5.61 2.75 13.58
C PRO A 120 4.34 2.42 14.40
N TYR A 121 3.21 2.33 13.70
CA TYR A 121 1.90 2.06 14.33
C TYR A 121 1.88 0.83 15.27
N PRO A 122 2.47 -0.34 14.93
CA PRO A 122 2.48 -1.49 15.82
C PRO A 122 3.15 -1.24 17.17
N VAL A 123 4.12 -0.33 17.23
CA VAL A 123 4.78 0.08 18.48
C VAL A 123 3.90 1.08 19.23
N ALA A 124 3.34 2.07 18.53
CA ALA A 124 2.42 3.04 19.12
C ALA A 124 1.19 2.35 19.74
N ALA A 125 0.65 1.30 19.11
CA ALA A 125 -0.51 0.56 19.63
C ALA A 125 -0.25 -0.13 20.98
N ARG A 126 1.02 -0.39 21.33
CA ARG A 126 1.38 -1.02 22.61
C ARG A 126 1.13 -0.12 23.82
N SER A 127 1.13 1.21 23.64
CA SER A 127 0.85 2.13 24.75
C SER A 127 -0.62 2.07 25.19
N SER A 128 -1.55 1.79 24.26
CA SER A 128 -2.98 1.70 24.55
C SER A 128 -3.42 0.28 24.92
N PHE A 129 -2.89 -0.72 24.23
CA PHE A 129 -3.37 -2.11 24.31
C PHE A 129 -2.38 -3.06 25.03
N GLY A 130 -1.21 -2.58 25.44
CA GLY A 130 -0.15 -3.41 26.00
C GLY A 130 0.56 -4.27 24.95
N TYR A 131 1.57 -5.02 25.38
CA TYR A 131 2.47 -5.75 24.48
C TYR A 131 1.78 -6.90 23.74
N VAL A 132 0.98 -7.71 24.43
CA VAL A 132 0.37 -8.92 23.86
C VAL A 132 -0.88 -8.58 23.04
N PHE A 133 -1.78 -7.77 23.59
CA PHE A 133 -3.07 -7.50 22.96
C PHE A 133 -2.98 -6.50 21.79
N SER A 134 -1.93 -5.67 21.71
CA SER A 134 -1.66 -4.80 20.53
C SER A 134 -1.55 -5.55 19.20
N ARG A 135 -1.33 -6.86 19.21
CA ARG A 135 -1.35 -7.69 17.99
C ARG A 135 -2.72 -7.71 17.32
N VAL A 136 -3.80 -7.66 18.10
CA VAL A 136 -5.18 -7.67 17.58
C VAL A 136 -5.46 -6.45 16.69
N PRO A 137 -5.29 -5.19 17.14
CA PRO A 137 -5.51 -4.03 16.28
C PRO A 137 -4.55 -3.97 15.09
N VAL A 138 -3.32 -4.50 15.22
CA VAL A 138 -2.38 -4.62 14.09
C VAL A 138 -2.94 -5.57 13.01
N VAL A 139 -3.48 -6.73 13.40
CA VAL A 139 -4.10 -7.67 12.47
C VAL A 139 -5.35 -7.06 11.82
N ILE A 140 -6.22 -6.40 12.59
CA ILE A 140 -7.40 -5.72 12.04
C ILE A 140 -6.98 -4.71 10.96
N ARG A 141 -5.97 -3.87 11.28
CA ARG A 141 -5.46 -2.87 10.34
C ARG A 141 -4.83 -3.50 9.10
N MET A 142 -4.14 -4.63 9.24
CA MET A 142 -3.59 -5.40 8.11
C MET A 142 -4.71 -5.90 7.19
N VAL A 143 -5.78 -6.48 7.75
CA VAL A 143 -6.93 -6.95 7.00
C VAL A 143 -7.60 -5.80 6.24
N THR A 144 -7.81 -4.66 6.91
CA THR A 144 -8.34 -3.45 6.26
C THR A 144 -7.45 -2.97 5.10
N ALA A 145 -6.12 -2.99 5.27
CA ALA A 145 -5.19 -2.62 4.21
C ALA A 145 -5.27 -3.58 2.99
N LEU A 146 -5.47 -4.88 3.22
CA LEU A 146 -5.67 -5.85 2.14
C LEU A 146 -6.96 -5.60 1.36
N PHE A 147 -8.06 -5.27 2.05
CA PHE A 147 -9.31 -4.89 1.39
C PHE A 147 -9.14 -3.63 0.54
N TRP A 148 -8.51 -2.59 1.09
CA TRP A 148 -8.25 -1.36 0.33
C TRP A 148 -7.35 -1.60 -0.88
N HIS A 149 -6.31 -2.44 -0.72
CA HIS A 149 -5.47 -2.83 -1.84
C HIS A 149 -6.27 -3.54 -2.94
N ALA A 150 -7.12 -4.50 -2.58
CA ALA A 150 -7.95 -5.24 -3.54
C ALA A 150 -8.91 -4.32 -4.31
N ILE A 151 -9.59 -3.41 -3.63
CA ILE A 151 -10.52 -2.44 -4.26
C ILE A 151 -9.76 -1.54 -5.23
N GLN A 152 -8.61 -1.00 -4.83
CA GLN A 152 -7.83 -0.11 -5.70
C GLN A 152 -7.22 -0.84 -6.90
N THR A 153 -6.78 -2.09 -6.73
CA THR A 153 -6.31 -2.92 -7.85
C THR A 153 -7.46 -3.27 -8.79
N TYR A 154 -8.67 -3.52 -8.28
CA TYR A 154 -9.86 -3.71 -9.11
C TYR A 154 -10.21 -2.45 -9.91
N ALA A 155 -10.31 -1.29 -9.26
CA ALA A 155 -10.57 -0.02 -9.93
C ALA A 155 -9.48 0.33 -10.98
N GLY A 156 -8.21 0.05 -10.66
CA GLY A 156 -7.12 0.18 -11.61
C GLY A 156 -7.24 -0.74 -12.81
N SER A 157 -7.73 -1.97 -12.61
CA SER A 157 -7.94 -2.95 -13.69
C SER A 157 -9.08 -2.59 -14.65
N THR A 158 -10.16 -1.98 -14.14
CA THR A 158 -11.25 -1.49 -14.98
C THR A 158 -10.77 -0.32 -15.84
N ALA A 159 -10.00 0.61 -15.25
CA ALA A 159 -9.32 1.67 -15.99
C ALA A 159 -8.33 1.12 -17.04
N MET A 160 -7.56 0.08 -16.71
CA MET A 160 -6.65 -0.59 -17.65
C MET A 160 -7.40 -1.16 -18.86
N THR A 161 -8.59 -1.74 -18.66
CA THR A 161 -9.47 -2.17 -19.76
C THR A 161 -9.79 -1.01 -20.70
N GLN A 162 -10.08 0.18 -20.14
CA GLN A 162 -10.40 1.38 -20.93
C GLN A 162 -9.18 1.91 -21.69
N VAL A 163 -7.99 1.81 -21.11
CA VAL A 163 -6.73 2.19 -21.79
C VAL A 163 -6.46 1.26 -22.97
N ILE A 164 -6.55 -0.06 -22.76
CA ILE A 164 -6.27 -1.05 -23.81
C ILE A 164 -7.28 -0.92 -24.95
N ARG A 165 -8.59 -0.78 -24.66
CA ARG A 165 -9.60 -0.60 -25.73
C ARG A 165 -9.38 0.67 -26.55
N ALA A 166 -8.83 1.73 -25.95
CA ALA A 166 -8.61 2.99 -26.63
C ALA A 166 -7.47 2.89 -27.67
N ILE A 167 -6.48 2.03 -27.40
CA ILE A 167 -5.37 1.74 -28.32
C ILE A 167 -5.77 0.66 -29.33
N TRP A 168 -6.42 -0.41 -28.84
CA TRP A 168 -6.86 -1.55 -29.65
C TRP A 168 -8.34 -1.86 -29.38
N PRO A 169 -9.27 -1.32 -30.19
CA PRO A 169 -10.69 -1.57 -30.02
C PRO A 169 -11.10 -3.05 -30.13
N SER A 170 -10.30 -3.85 -30.87
CA SER A 170 -10.49 -5.31 -30.98
C SER A 170 -10.43 -6.05 -29.66
N TYR A 171 -9.87 -5.43 -28.60
CA TYR A 171 -9.81 -6.00 -27.26
C TYR A 171 -11.20 -6.30 -26.67
N LEU A 172 -12.25 -5.59 -27.10
CA LEU A 172 -13.64 -5.85 -26.69
C LEU A 172 -14.23 -7.12 -27.29
N ASN A 173 -13.62 -7.66 -28.35
CA ASN A 173 -14.12 -8.85 -29.05
C ASN A 173 -13.54 -10.16 -28.50
N ILE A 174 -12.81 -10.12 -27.38
CA ILE A 174 -12.25 -11.33 -26.76
C ILE A 174 -13.41 -12.18 -26.22
N PRO A 175 -13.56 -13.45 -26.67
CA PRO A 175 -14.64 -14.30 -26.20
C PRO A 175 -14.47 -14.60 -24.70
N ASN A 176 -15.58 -14.50 -23.97
CA ASN A 176 -15.61 -14.82 -22.55
C ASN A 176 -15.66 -16.34 -22.36
N HIS A 177 -14.74 -16.87 -21.55
CA HIS A 177 -14.65 -18.29 -21.21
C HIS A 177 -15.14 -18.59 -19.79
N PHE A 178 -15.52 -17.55 -19.03
CA PHE A 178 -16.05 -17.70 -17.68
C PHE A 178 -17.58 -17.78 -17.70
N PRO A 179 -18.20 -18.52 -16.74
CA PRO A 179 -19.64 -18.52 -16.59
C PRO A 179 -20.14 -17.12 -16.18
N GLU A 180 -21.38 -16.78 -16.55
CA GLU A 180 -21.94 -15.43 -16.33
C GLU A 180 -22.03 -15.05 -14.84
N ASN A 181 -22.11 -16.04 -13.95
CA ASN A 181 -22.13 -15.84 -12.50
C ASN A 181 -20.74 -15.57 -11.88
N ALA A 182 -19.65 -15.61 -12.66
CA ALA A 182 -18.30 -15.38 -12.15
C ALA A 182 -18.04 -13.92 -11.73
N GLY A 183 -18.88 -12.97 -12.18
CA GLY A 183 -18.74 -11.55 -11.87
C GLY A 183 -17.53 -10.87 -12.54
N ILE A 184 -16.82 -11.58 -13.43
CA ILE A 184 -15.68 -11.07 -14.20
C ILE A 184 -15.62 -11.75 -15.56
N THR A 185 -15.31 -10.99 -16.61
CA THR A 185 -15.09 -11.55 -17.96
C THR A 185 -13.62 -11.92 -18.18
N SER A 186 -13.33 -12.80 -19.15
CA SER A 186 -11.95 -13.14 -19.52
C SER A 186 -11.11 -11.91 -19.89
N GLN A 187 -11.73 -10.93 -20.54
CA GLN A 187 -11.11 -9.65 -20.88
C GLN A 187 -10.74 -8.85 -19.62
N GLN A 188 -11.67 -8.71 -18.67
CA GLN A 188 -11.43 -7.98 -17.43
C GLN A 188 -10.36 -8.66 -16.56
N LEU A 189 -10.35 -10.00 -16.51
CA LEU A 189 -9.33 -10.75 -15.79
C LEU A 189 -7.94 -10.53 -16.39
N LEU A 190 -7.83 -10.50 -17.72
CA LEU A 190 -6.57 -10.18 -18.40
C LEU A 190 -6.10 -8.75 -18.08
N SER A 191 -7.01 -7.77 -18.10
CA SER A 191 -6.69 -6.39 -17.70
C SER A 191 -6.25 -6.29 -16.24
N HIS A 192 -6.87 -7.08 -15.35
CA HIS A 192 -6.49 -7.19 -13.95
C HIS A 192 -5.07 -7.73 -13.78
N PHE A 193 -4.75 -8.82 -14.49
CA PHE A 193 -3.39 -9.39 -14.46
C PHE A 193 -2.34 -8.42 -14.99
N ILE A 194 -2.63 -7.69 -16.07
CA ILE A 194 -1.74 -6.67 -16.63
C ILE A 194 -1.53 -5.54 -15.62
N PHE A 195 -2.61 -4.99 -15.06
CA PHE A 195 -2.52 -3.91 -14.09
C PHE A 195 -1.73 -4.34 -12.84
N TRP A 196 -2.01 -5.53 -12.30
CA TRP A 196 -1.29 -6.11 -11.16
C TRP A 196 0.21 -6.27 -11.46
N THR A 197 0.56 -6.73 -12.65
CA THR A 197 1.96 -6.89 -13.08
C THR A 197 2.68 -5.55 -13.16
N VAL A 198 2.01 -4.51 -13.68
CA VAL A 198 2.55 -3.14 -13.73
C VAL A 198 2.66 -2.54 -12.32
N GLN A 199 1.72 -2.82 -11.44
CA GLN A 199 1.69 -2.33 -10.05
C GLN A 199 2.80 -2.94 -9.18
N LEU A 200 3.15 -4.21 -9.40
CA LEU A 200 4.04 -4.98 -8.53
C LEU A 200 5.42 -4.34 -8.30
N PRO A 201 6.16 -3.84 -9.32
CA PRO A 201 7.45 -3.18 -9.11
C PRO A 201 7.35 -1.94 -8.21
N PHE A 202 6.27 -1.17 -8.31
CA PHE A 202 6.06 0.02 -7.47
C PHE A 202 5.82 -0.37 -6.01
N LEU A 203 5.10 -1.46 -5.75
CA LEU A 203 4.86 -1.99 -4.40
C LEU A 203 6.16 -2.44 -3.72
N LEU A 204 7.13 -2.94 -4.49
CA LEU A 204 8.42 -3.40 -3.98
C LEU A 204 9.40 -2.24 -3.66
N THR A 205 9.05 -1.00 -4.00
CA THR A 205 9.90 0.15 -3.71
C THR A 205 9.77 0.55 -2.24
N PRO A 206 10.87 0.49 -1.45
CA PRO A 206 10.81 0.84 -0.05
C PRO A 206 10.41 2.31 0.15
N PRO A 207 9.55 2.66 1.12
CA PRO A 207 9.09 4.04 1.32
C PRO A 207 10.20 5.07 1.57
N HIS A 208 11.33 4.64 2.14
CA HIS A 208 12.51 5.47 2.37
C HIS A 208 13.36 5.71 1.11
N LYS A 209 12.90 5.27 -0.07
CA LYS A 209 13.48 5.53 -1.38
C LYS A 209 12.50 6.22 -2.34
N LEU A 210 11.29 6.53 -1.86
CA LEU A 210 10.27 7.29 -2.56
C LEU A 210 10.49 8.79 -2.38
#